data_AF-Q9X4M2-F1
#
_entry.id   AF-Q9X4M2-F1
#
_cell.length_a   1.000
_cell.length_b   1.000
_cell.length_c   1.000
_cell.angle_alpha   90.00
_cell.angle_beta   90.00
_cell.angle_gamma   90.00
#
_symmetry.space_group_name_H-M   'P 1'
#
loop_
_entity.id
_entity.type
_entity.pdbx_description
1 polymer ?
#
loop_
_entity_poly.entity_id
_entity_poly.type
_entity_poly.pdbx_seq_one_letter_code
_entity_poly.pdbx_strand_id
1 'polypeptide(L)'
;MAQKPLFEFEVDIPRLSARLEDQPAVKTFFEALTPGYQREWARYVYGAKAEETQQRHYADMLMILEAGYKSKRGYSQAKKK
;
A
#
# COMPACT_ATOMS: atom_id res chain seq x y z
N MET A 1 -15.72 -4.00 16.18
CA MET A 1 -15.66 -2.97 15.12
C MET A 1 -15.39 -3.67 13.81
N ALA A 2 -16.35 -3.72 12.89
CA ALA A 2 -16.10 -4.29 11.56
C ALA A 2 -15.10 -3.38 10.83
N GLN A 3 -14.01 -3.95 10.32
CA GLN A 3 -13.16 -3.22 9.38
C GLN A 3 -13.95 -3.03 8.08
N LYS A 4 -13.83 -1.84 7.49
CA LYS A 4 -14.43 -1.54 6.18
C LYS A 4 -14.06 -2.61 5.16
N PRO A 5 -15.00 -3.10 4.34
CA PRO A 5 -14.68 -4.01 3.23
C PRO A 5 -13.65 -3.42 2.27
N LEU A 6 -12.90 -4.30 1.61
CA LEU A 6 -11.75 -3.92 0.78
C LEU A 6 -12.13 -3.00 -0.40
N PHE A 7 -13.33 -3.15 -0.96
CA PHE A 7 -13.78 -2.35 -2.11
C PHE A 7 -13.95 -0.87 -1.75
N GLU A 8 -14.23 -0.52 -0.48
CA GLU A 8 -14.37 0.87 -0.07
C GLU A 8 -13.07 1.67 -0.19
N PHE A 9 -11.93 0.99 -0.24
CA PHE A 9 -10.61 1.64 -0.37
C PHE A 9 -10.20 1.87 -1.82
N GLU A 10 -11.05 1.53 -2.80
CA GLU A 10 -10.80 1.84 -4.21
C GLU A 10 -10.68 3.35 -4.45
N VAL A 11 -11.47 4.14 -3.73
CA VAL A 11 -11.45 5.62 -3.79
C VAL A 11 -10.13 6.22 -3.32
N ASP A 12 -9.36 5.48 -2.53
CA ASP A 12 -8.08 5.93 -1.99
C ASP A 12 -6.89 5.58 -2.91
N ILE A 13 -7.08 4.74 -3.94
CA ILE A 13 -6.01 4.35 -4.87
C ILE A 13 -5.43 5.59 -5.60
N PRO A 14 -6.23 6.51 -6.17
CA PRO A 14 -5.69 7.70 -6.83
C PRO A 14 -4.93 8.60 -5.84
N ARG A 15 -5.44 8.73 -4.61
CA ARG A 15 -4.79 9.51 -3.55
C ARG A 15 -3.43 8.91 -3.18
N LEU A 16 -3.34 7.58 -3.10
CA LEU A 16 -2.11 6.88 -2.82
C LEU A 16 -1.10 7.01 -3.97
N SER A 17 -1.56 6.88 -5.22
CA SER A 17 -0.71 7.07 -6.40
C SER A 17 -0.15 8.49 -6.51
N ALA A 18 -0.98 9.51 -6.25
CA ALA A 18 -0.54 10.91 -6.22
C ALA A 18 0.53 11.15 -5.14
N ARG A 19 0.43 10.48 -4.00
CA ARG A 19 1.45 10.59 -2.94
C ARG A 19 2.83 10.04 -3.36
N LEU A 20 2.87 9.18 -4.38
CA LEU A 20 4.08 8.56 -4.92
C LEU A 20 4.71 9.38 -6.06
N GLU A 21 4.23 10.59 -6.37
CA GLU A 21 4.76 11.41 -7.47
C GLU A 21 6.26 11.70 -7.34
N ASP A 22 6.78 11.86 -6.13
CA ASP A 22 8.22 12.04 -5.87
C ASP A 22 9.05 10.75 -6.00
N GLN A 23 8.40 9.59 -6.18
CA GLN A 23 9.03 8.27 -6.30
C GLN A 23 8.54 7.53 -7.55
N PRO A 24 8.93 7.97 -8.75
CA PRO A 24 8.34 7.51 -10.02
C PRO A 24 8.50 6.00 -10.25
N ALA A 25 9.58 5.39 -9.78
CA ALA A 25 9.78 3.94 -9.87
C ALA A 25 8.75 3.16 -9.02
N VAL A 26 8.55 3.60 -7.78
CA VAL A 26 7.59 2.99 -6.85
C VAL A 26 6.16 3.22 -7.34
N LYS A 27 5.86 4.44 -7.82
CA LYS A 27 4.57 4.78 -8.44
C LYS A 27 4.27 3.87 -9.62
N THR A 28 5.18 3.74 -10.57
CA THR A 28 5.02 2.87 -11.74
C THR A 28 4.77 1.42 -11.32
N PHE A 29 5.52 0.92 -10.34
CA PHE A 29 5.32 -0.44 -9.84
C PHE A 29 3.96 -0.61 -9.17
N PHE A 30 3.52 0.35 -8.36
CA PHE A 30 2.20 0.37 -7.73
C PHE A 30 1.05 0.42 -8.75
N GLU A 31 1.16 1.27 -9.76
CA GLU A 31 0.16 1.43 -10.82
C GLU A 31 0.04 0.17 -11.71
N ALA A 32 1.14 -0.60 -11.84
CA ALA A 32 1.15 -1.87 -12.54
C ALA A 32 0.56 -3.06 -11.72
N LEU A 33 0.27 -2.87 -10.43
CA LEU A 33 -0.36 -3.90 -9.62
C LEU A 33 -1.82 -4.12 -10.06
N THR A 34 -2.34 -5.34 -9.82
CA THR A 34 -3.78 -5.57 -10.01
C THR A 34 -4.59 -4.73 -9.02
N PRO A 35 -5.85 -4.36 -9.34
CA PRO A 35 -6.69 -3.55 -8.46
C PRO A 35 -6.88 -4.16 -7.05
N GLY A 36 -6.78 -5.48 -6.93
CA GLY A 36 -6.78 -6.17 -5.63
C GLY A 36 -5.65 -5.70 -4.71
N TYR A 37 -4.40 -5.75 -5.19
CA TYR A 37 -3.24 -5.33 -4.41
C TYR A 37 -3.22 -3.83 -4.14
N GLN A 38 -3.67 -3.00 -5.10
CA GLN A 38 -3.77 -1.55 -4.90
C GLN A 38 -4.74 -1.23 -3.74
N ARG A 39 -5.89 -1.89 -3.69
CA ARG A 39 -6.85 -1.74 -2.58
C ARG A 39 -6.29 -2.25 -1.26
N GLU A 40 -5.51 -3.33 -1.26
CA GLU A 40 -4.85 -3.82 -0.05
C GLU A 40 -3.87 -2.79 0.52
N TRP A 41 -3.08 -2.13 -0.33
CA TRP A 41 -2.19 -1.05 0.08
C TRP A 41 -2.95 0.19 0.54
N ALA A 42 -3.99 0.61 -0.18
CA ALA A 42 -4.85 1.72 0.21
C ALA A 42 -5.50 1.48 1.58
N ARG A 43 -6.03 0.27 1.81
CA ARG A 43 -6.55 -0.17 3.12
C ARG A 43 -5.47 -0.16 4.18
N TYR A 44 -4.27 -0.65 3.86
CA TYR A 44 -3.18 -0.70 4.84
C TYR A 44 -2.78 0.70 5.29
N VAL A 45 -2.63 1.64 4.35
CA VAL A 45 -2.23 3.03 4.66
C VAL A 45 -3.36 3.80 5.32
N TYR A 46 -4.56 3.86 4.71
CA TYR A 46 -5.64 4.75 5.15
C TYR A 46 -6.68 4.09 6.07
N GLY A 47 -6.62 2.78 6.25
CA GLY A 47 -7.48 2.07 7.21
C GLY A 47 -7.13 2.37 8.67
N ALA A 48 -5.93 2.86 8.95
CA ALA A 48 -5.54 3.32 10.29
C ALA A 48 -6.15 4.68 10.61
N LYS A 49 -6.73 4.84 11.80
CA LYS A 49 -7.36 6.11 12.23
C LYS A 49 -6.35 7.21 12.59
N ALA A 50 -5.21 6.82 13.16
CA ALA A 50 -4.19 7.76 13.62
C ALA A 50 -3.24 8.09 12.47
N GLU A 51 -3.02 9.38 12.23
CA GLU A 51 -2.17 9.86 11.14
C GLU A 51 -0.74 9.31 11.26
N GLU A 52 -0.15 9.27 12.46
CA GLU A 52 1.19 8.69 12.68
C GLU A 52 1.26 7.23 12.20
N THR A 53 0.20 6.46 12.42
CA THR A 53 0.13 5.06 11.96
C THR A 53 0.00 4.99 10.44
N GLN A 54 -0.77 5.89 9.81
CA GLN A 54 -0.82 5.99 8.35
C GLN A 54 0.56 6.31 7.76
N GLN A 55 1.33 7.21 8.39
CA GLN A 55 2.69 7.54 7.96
C GLN A 55 3.63 6.33 8.06
N ARG A 56 3.58 5.60 9.18
CA ARG A 56 4.35 4.37 9.36
C ARG A 56 3.98 3.30 8.34
N HIS A 57 2.69 3.13 8.04
CA HIS A 57 2.21 2.17 7.04
C HIS A 57 2.60 2.57 5.62
N TYR A 58 2.59 3.87 5.31
CA TYR A 58 3.10 4.38 4.04
C TYR A 58 4.60 4.13 3.89
N ALA A 59 5.40 4.43 4.90
CA ALA A 59 6.84 4.13 4.87
C ALA A 59 7.14 2.63 4.74
N ASP A 60 6.38 1.78 5.42
CA ASP A 60 6.46 0.31 5.28
C ASP A 60 6.10 -0.13 3.86
N MET A 61 5.04 0.42 3.27
CA MET A 61 4.65 0.17 1.89
C MET A 61 5.76 0.55 0.91
N LEU A 62 6.34 1.74 1.03
CA LEU A 62 7.43 2.20 0.17
C LEU A 62 8.59 1.20 0.18
N MET A 63 9.11 0.89 1.36
CA MET A 63 10.22 -0.04 1.52
C MET A 63 9.93 -1.43 0.93
N ILE A 64 8.68 -1.90 1.02
CA ILE A 64 8.26 -3.19 0.48
C ILE A 64 8.16 -3.16 -1.06
N LEU A 65 7.59 -2.10 -1.62
CA LEU A 65 7.45 -1.94 -3.07
C LEU A 65 8.82 -1.70 -3.74
N GLU A 66 9.70 -0.91 -3.11
CA GLU A 66 11.09 -0.72 -3.55
C GLU A 66 11.87 -2.04 -3.56
N ALA A 67 11.57 -2.93 -2.62
CA ALA A 67 12.13 -4.28 -2.60
C ALA A 67 11.49 -5.23 -3.64
N GLY A 68 10.54 -4.75 -4.46
CA GLY A 68 9.92 -5.49 -5.56
C GLY A 68 8.74 -6.39 -5.17
N TYR A 69 8.19 -6.23 -3.97
CA TYR A 69 7.12 -7.11 -3.47
C TYR A 69 5.74 -6.47 -3.62
N LYS A 70 4.82 -7.20 -4.25
CA LYS A 70 3.44 -6.74 -4.52
C LYS A 70 2.58 -6.59 -3.26
N SER A 71 2.96 -7.24 -2.16
CA SER A 71 2.21 -7.25 -0.91
C SER A 71 3.11 -7.42 0.31
N LYS A 72 2.66 -6.91 1.45
CA LYS A 72 3.29 -7.13 2.76
C LYS A 72 3.45 -8.62 3.11
N ARG A 73 2.46 -9.44 2.75
CA ARG A 73 2.52 -10.90 2.92
C ARG A 73 3.67 -11.49 2.09
N GLY A 74 3.80 -11.12 0.81
CA GLY A 74 4.88 -11.59 -0.04
C GLY A 74 6.26 -11.27 0.55
N TYR A 75 6.45 -10.04 1.01
CA TYR A 75 7.68 -9.61 1.67
C TYR A 75 7.98 -10.39 2.96
N SER A 76 6.97 -10.55 3.81
CA SER A 76 7.10 -11.26 5.09
C SER A 76 7.44 -12.74 4.89
N GLN A 77 6.99 -13.37 3.81
CA GLN A 77 7.33 -14.76 3.49
C GLN A 77 8.77 -14.88 2.98
N ALA A 78 9.23 -13.91 2.17
CA ALA A 78 10.61 -13.91 1.68
C ALA A 78 11.62 -13.72 2.80
N LYS A 79 11.33 -12.88 3.81
CA LYS A 79 12.19 -12.66 4.98
C LYS A 79 12.27 -13.83 5.98
N LYS A 80 11.40 -14.83 5.84
CA LYS A 80 11.39 -16.04 6.69
C LYS A 80 12.23 -17.18 6.12
N LYS A 81 12.71 -17.03 4.89
CA LYS A 81 13.66 -17.95 4.26
C LYS A 81 15.08 -17.49 4.53
#